data_AF-A2E7E8-F1
#
_entry.id   AF-A2E7E8-F1
#
_cell.length_a   1.000
_cell.length_b   1.000
_cell.length_c   1.000
_cell.angle_alpha   90.00
_cell.angle_beta   90.00
_cell.angle_gamma   90.00
#
_symmetry.space_group_name_H-M   'P 1'
#
loop_
_entity.id
_entity.type
_entity.pdbx_description
1 polymer ?
#
loop_
_entity_poly.entity_id
_entity_poly.type
_entity_poly.pdbx_seq_one_letter_code
_entity_poly.pdbx_strand_id
1 'polypeptide(L)'
;MSAKIPPARRFPKRLSQQELKEKTTYYMNENGADNHYKAQYYLEAAKLVVGMKDQKYFTLQPNVHHADYKDKAWNVVYQLIIKYLEENNMTLTIDSIKKECGNAGLPKEDTDFNNLDEYFGSLLDLAENIASKQFKECVAEWKAEDSKITE
;
A
#
# COMPACT_ATOMS: atom_id res chain seq x y z
N MET A 1 -54.56 -45.76 -9.20
CA MET A 1 -53.88 -44.80 -8.29
C MET A 1 -52.71 -44.19 -9.05
N SER A 2 -52.75 -42.87 -9.31
CA SER A 2 -51.68 -42.16 -10.03
C SER A 2 -50.59 -41.74 -9.05
N ALA A 3 -49.38 -42.25 -9.21
CA ALA A 3 -48.24 -41.91 -8.36
C ALA A 3 -47.75 -40.49 -8.70
N LYS A 4 -47.85 -39.57 -7.74
CA LYS A 4 -47.28 -38.22 -7.84
C LYS A 4 -45.75 -38.31 -7.77
N ILE A 5 -45.08 -38.08 -8.89
CA ILE A 5 -43.62 -38.00 -8.98
C ILE A 5 -43.17 -36.72 -8.24
N PRO A 6 -42.19 -36.79 -7.33
CA PRO A 6 -41.66 -35.60 -6.64
C PRO A 6 -41.07 -34.60 -7.66
N PRO A 7 -41.16 -33.28 -7.42
CA PRO A 7 -40.56 -32.31 -8.32
C PRO A 7 -39.06 -32.57 -8.41
N ALA A 8 -38.59 -32.86 -9.63
CA ALA A 8 -37.17 -33.09 -9.89
C ALA A 8 -36.34 -31.90 -9.35
N ARG A 9 -35.25 -32.20 -8.63
CA ARG A 9 -34.27 -31.18 -8.23
C ARG A 9 -33.87 -30.40 -9.48
N ARG A 10 -34.23 -29.12 -9.53
CA ARG A 10 -33.80 -28.22 -10.60
C ARG A 10 -32.28 -28.12 -10.50
N PHE A 11 -31.59 -28.83 -11.37
CA PHE A 11 -30.15 -28.64 -11.52
C PHE A 11 -29.90 -27.19 -11.93
N PRO A 12 -28.93 -26.50 -11.32
CA PRO A 12 -28.57 -25.15 -11.74
C PRO A 12 -28.24 -25.17 -13.23
N LYS A 13 -28.56 -24.06 -13.91
CA LYS A 13 -28.31 -23.91 -15.34
C LYS A 13 -26.85 -24.22 -15.63
N ARG A 14 -26.58 -25.17 -16.52
CA ARG A 14 -25.21 -25.54 -16.90
C ARG A 14 -24.58 -24.33 -17.58
N LEU A 15 -23.65 -23.69 -16.89
CA LEU A 15 -22.78 -22.67 -17.48
C LEU A 15 -21.85 -23.34 -18.50
N SER A 16 -21.63 -22.68 -19.62
CA SER A 16 -20.59 -23.13 -20.54
C SER A 16 -19.21 -22.96 -19.89
N GLN A 17 -18.23 -23.74 -20.34
CA GLN A 17 -16.86 -23.63 -19.82
C GLN A 17 -16.28 -22.22 -20.04
N GLN A 18 -16.69 -21.54 -21.12
CA GLN A 18 -16.25 -20.20 -21.43
C GLN A 18 -16.85 -19.16 -20.47
N GLU A 19 -18.16 -19.22 -20.21
CA GLU A 19 -18.82 -18.37 -19.21
C GLU A 19 -18.25 -18.59 -17.80
N LEU A 20 -17.86 -19.83 -17.47
CA LEU A 20 -17.22 -20.13 -16.21
C LEU A 20 -15.85 -19.43 -16.10
N LYS A 21 -15.01 -19.55 -17.14
CA LYS A 21 -13.70 -18.89 -17.19
C LYS A 21 -13.82 -17.38 -17.08
N GLU A 22 -14.73 -16.77 -17.83
CA GLU A 22 -14.94 -15.31 -17.81
C GLU A 22 -15.35 -14.82 -16.43
N LYS A 23 -16.30 -15.52 -15.78
CA LYS A 23 -16.69 -15.19 -14.39
C LYS A 23 -15.54 -15.38 -13.42
N THR A 24 -14.80 -16.48 -13.52
CA THR A 24 -13.64 -16.73 -12.65
C THR A 24 -12.59 -15.64 -12.81
N THR A 25 -12.21 -15.29 -14.04
CA THR A 25 -11.25 -14.22 -14.30
C THR A 25 -11.74 -12.88 -13.76
N TYR A 26 -13.01 -12.53 -13.98
CA TYR A 26 -13.61 -11.31 -13.43
C TYR A 26 -13.48 -11.25 -11.91
N TYR A 27 -13.88 -12.30 -11.20
CA TYR A 27 -13.80 -12.35 -9.74
C TYR A 27 -12.35 -12.38 -9.24
N MET A 28 -11.44 -13.06 -9.93
CA MET A 28 -10.02 -13.05 -9.57
C MET A 28 -9.43 -11.64 -9.69
N ASN A 29 -9.78 -10.92 -10.76
CA ASN A 29 -9.27 -9.57 -10.98
C ASN A 29 -9.86 -8.56 -10.00
N GLU A 30 -11.17 -8.63 -9.69
CA GLU A 30 -11.78 -7.76 -8.67
C GLU A 30 -11.18 -7.98 -7.28
N ASN A 31 -10.79 -9.21 -6.96
CA ASN A 31 -10.12 -9.53 -5.68
C ASN A 31 -8.61 -9.29 -5.70
N GLY A 32 -8.07 -8.65 -6.75
CA GLY A 32 -6.67 -8.24 -6.80
C GLY A 32 -5.68 -9.38 -7.06
N ALA A 33 -6.09 -10.48 -7.70
CA ALA A 33 -5.19 -11.58 -8.05
C ALA A 33 -3.97 -11.09 -8.86
N ASP A 34 -4.18 -10.17 -9.80
CA ASP A 34 -3.09 -9.56 -10.59
C ASP A 34 -2.09 -8.81 -9.72
N ASN A 35 -2.56 -8.10 -8.68
CA ASN A 35 -1.68 -7.38 -7.76
C ASN A 35 -0.87 -8.35 -6.90
N HIS A 36 -1.50 -9.45 -6.48
CA HIS A 36 -0.81 -10.53 -5.76
C HIS A 36 0.31 -11.14 -6.61
N TYR A 37 0.04 -11.49 -7.87
CA TYR A 37 1.06 -12.05 -8.77
C TYR A 37 2.18 -11.06 -9.08
N LYS A 38 1.87 -9.77 -9.24
CA LYS A 38 2.89 -8.73 -9.39
C LYS A 38 3.78 -8.65 -8.16
N ALA A 39 3.21 -8.60 -6.96
CA ALA A 39 3.98 -8.56 -5.71
C ALA A 39 4.88 -9.80 -5.57
N GLN A 40 4.36 -10.98 -5.91
CA GLN A 40 5.15 -12.22 -5.92
C GLN A 40 6.32 -12.15 -6.92
N TYR A 41 6.06 -11.67 -8.14
CA TYR A 41 7.09 -11.51 -9.15
C TYR A 41 8.22 -10.57 -8.68
N TYR A 42 7.86 -9.41 -8.11
CA TYR A 42 8.85 -8.46 -7.60
C TYR A 42 9.66 -9.04 -6.44
N LEU A 43 9.02 -9.77 -5.52
CA LEU A 43 9.72 -10.44 -4.43
C LEU A 43 10.75 -11.45 -4.95
N GLU A 44 10.37 -12.30 -5.90
CA GLU A 44 11.28 -13.29 -6.48
C GLU A 44 12.41 -12.63 -7.27
N ALA A 45 12.10 -11.57 -8.03
CA ALA A 45 13.12 -10.77 -8.71
C ALA A 45 14.11 -10.14 -7.70
N ALA A 46 13.60 -9.55 -6.63
CA ALA A 46 14.43 -8.95 -5.58
C ALA A 46 15.31 -10.00 -4.87
N LYS A 47 14.78 -11.20 -4.61
CA LYS A 47 15.55 -12.32 -4.05
C LYS A 47 16.73 -12.74 -4.92
N LEU A 48 16.52 -12.77 -6.24
CA LEU A 48 17.54 -13.17 -7.20
C LEU A 48 18.57 -12.08 -7.47
N VAL A 49 18.15 -10.82 -7.51
CA VAL A 49 18.97 -9.73 -8.03
C VAL A 49 19.62 -8.90 -6.93
N VAL A 50 18.91 -8.59 -5.85
CA VAL A 50 19.39 -7.67 -4.81
C VAL A 50 20.56 -8.30 -4.05
N GLY A 51 21.70 -7.61 -4.05
CA GLY A 51 22.95 -8.04 -3.44
C GLY A 51 23.89 -8.81 -4.37
N MET A 52 23.49 -9.08 -5.62
CA MET A 52 24.40 -9.66 -6.61
C MET A 52 25.45 -8.66 -7.08
N LYS A 53 26.70 -9.13 -7.22
CA LYS A 53 27.84 -8.31 -7.69
C LYS A 53 28.06 -8.40 -9.21
N ASP A 54 27.20 -9.11 -9.94
CA ASP A 54 27.28 -9.19 -11.40
C ASP A 54 26.94 -7.83 -12.01
N GLN A 55 27.78 -7.35 -12.93
CA GLN A 55 27.62 -6.07 -13.61
C GLN A 55 26.30 -5.98 -14.39
N LYS A 56 25.77 -7.12 -14.86
CA LYS A 56 24.47 -7.18 -15.56
C LYS A 56 23.30 -6.69 -14.70
N TYR A 57 23.45 -6.76 -13.38
CA TYR A 57 22.41 -6.42 -12.41
C TYR A 57 22.70 -5.15 -11.63
N PHE A 58 23.75 -4.41 -11.99
CA PHE A 58 24.15 -3.20 -11.28
C PHE A 58 23.05 -2.13 -11.29
N THR A 59 22.34 -1.98 -12.40
CA THR A 59 21.24 -1.02 -12.54
C THR A 59 19.96 -1.43 -11.81
N LEU A 60 19.86 -2.70 -11.40
CA LEU A 60 18.72 -3.25 -10.66
C LEU A 60 18.96 -3.25 -9.15
N GLN A 61 20.12 -2.79 -8.68
CA GLN A 61 20.38 -2.67 -7.26
C GLN A 61 19.62 -1.46 -6.70
N PRO A 62 18.83 -1.65 -5.62
CA PRO A 62 18.13 -0.55 -4.98
C PRO A 62 19.15 0.42 -4.37
N ASN A 63 18.90 1.72 -4.56
CA ASN A 63 19.72 2.79 -4.00
C ASN A 63 18.97 3.49 -2.86
N VAL A 64 18.87 2.80 -1.73
CA VAL A 64 18.19 3.34 -0.54
C VAL A 64 19.12 4.31 0.18
N HIS A 65 18.80 5.61 0.14
CA HIS A 65 19.62 6.63 0.76
C HIS A 65 19.32 6.73 2.26
N HIS A 66 20.24 6.25 3.09
CA HIS A 66 20.10 6.28 4.55
C HIS A 66 20.05 7.69 5.17
N ALA A 67 20.36 8.73 4.40
CA ALA A 67 20.24 10.12 4.85
C ALA A 67 18.78 10.47 5.19
N ASP A 68 17.82 9.82 4.53
CA ASP A 68 16.38 10.05 4.74
C ASP A 68 15.91 9.55 6.11
N TYR A 69 16.60 8.59 6.73
CA TYR A 69 16.26 8.10 8.08
C TYR A 69 16.62 9.06 9.22
N LYS A 70 17.38 10.12 8.94
CA LYS A 70 17.60 11.21 9.89
C LYS A 70 16.42 12.18 9.94
N ASP A 71 15.60 12.19 8.89
CA ASP A 71 14.42 13.02 8.82
C ASP A 71 13.27 12.33 9.55
N LYS A 72 12.74 13.01 10.57
CA LYS A 72 11.60 12.49 11.34
C LYS A 72 10.38 12.31 10.44
N ALA A 73 10.16 13.20 9.47
CA ALA A 73 9.00 13.12 8.59
C ALA A 73 9.02 11.84 7.73
N TRP A 74 10.19 11.49 7.19
CA TRP A 74 10.37 10.25 6.43
C TRP A 74 10.11 9.00 7.26
N ASN A 75 10.61 8.96 8.50
CA ASN A 75 10.38 7.83 9.39
C ASN A 75 8.89 7.64 9.70
N VAL A 76 8.16 8.72 9.95
CA VAL A 76 6.70 8.68 10.21
C VAL A 76 5.94 8.17 8.99
N VAL A 77 6.25 8.67 7.78
CA VAL A 77 5.61 8.24 6.54
C VAL A 77 5.88 6.76 6.26
N TYR A 78 7.11 6.31 6.45
CA TYR A 78 7.44 4.89 6.29
C TYR A 78 6.69 4.01 7.29
N GLN A 79 6.62 4.42 8.55
CA GLN A 79 5.89 3.68 9.58
C GLN A 79 4.39 3.59 9.25
N LEU A 80 3.80 4.68 8.76
CA LEU A 80 2.41 4.71 8.29
C LEU A 80 2.17 3.67 7.18
N ILE A 81 3.03 3.67 6.16
CA ILE A 81 2.91 2.75 5.03
C ILE A 81 3.10 1.30 5.49
N ILE A 82 4.10 1.02 6.32
CA ILE A 82 4.35 -0.34 6.81
C ILE A 82 3.18 -0.84 7.65
N LYS A 83 2.65 -0.04 8.58
CA LYS A 83 1.47 -0.41 9.38
C LYS A 83 0.24 -0.68 8.50
N TYR A 84 0.00 0.18 7.49
CA TYR A 84 -1.08 -0.06 6.53
C TYR A 84 -0.93 -1.39 5.79
N LEU A 85 0.28 -1.72 5.34
CA LEU A 85 0.55 -2.99 4.67
C LEU A 85 0.38 -4.19 5.61
N GLU A 86 0.74 -4.06 6.88
CA GLU A 86 0.59 -5.09 7.91
C GLU A 86 -0.88 -5.36 8.23
N GLU A 87 -1.67 -4.32 8.48
CA GLU A 87 -3.12 -4.44 8.74
C GLU A 87 -3.87 -5.09 7.56
N ASN A 88 -3.41 -4.85 6.34
CA ASN A 88 -3.98 -5.42 5.12
C ASN A 88 -3.34 -6.75 4.68
N ASN A 89 -2.50 -7.37 5.51
CA ASN A 89 -1.83 -8.65 5.24
C ASN A 89 -1.03 -8.69 3.93
N MET A 90 -0.43 -7.57 3.51
CA MET A 90 0.35 -7.46 2.28
C MET A 90 1.80 -7.94 2.46
N THR A 91 1.95 -9.18 2.91
CA THR A 91 3.24 -9.78 3.32
C THR A 91 4.28 -9.80 2.21
N LEU A 92 3.89 -10.10 0.96
CA LEU A 92 4.80 -10.13 -0.18
C LEU A 92 5.47 -8.76 -0.44
N THR A 93 4.71 -7.68 -0.29
CA THR A 93 5.22 -6.32 -0.44
C THR A 93 6.19 -5.98 0.68
N ILE A 94 5.84 -6.31 1.92
CA ILE A 94 6.69 -6.09 3.09
C ILE A 94 8.03 -6.84 2.94
N ASP A 95 7.98 -8.11 2.53
CA ASP A 95 9.18 -8.92 2.32
C ASP A 95 10.06 -8.38 1.19
N SER A 96 9.44 -7.84 0.13
CA SER A 96 10.16 -7.20 -0.97
C SER A 96 10.89 -5.95 -0.49
N ILE A 97 10.20 -5.08 0.27
CA ILE A 97 10.80 -3.87 0.87
C ILE A 97 11.96 -4.26 1.79
N LYS A 98 11.77 -5.23 2.68
CA LYS A 98 12.83 -5.71 3.59
C LYS A 98 14.04 -6.21 2.81
N LYS A 99 13.82 -6.93 1.70
CA LYS A 99 14.91 -7.44 0.86
C LYS A 99 15.65 -6.30 0.16
N GLU A 100 14.94 -5.30 -0.34
CA GLU A 100 15.52 -4.14 -1.02
C GLU A 100 16.26 -3.19 -0.08
N CYS A 101 15.76 -2.98 1.13
CA CYS A 101 16.45 -2.22 2.18
C CYS A 101 17.70 -2.97 2.70
N GLY A 102 17.73 -4.30 2.61
CA GLY A 102 18.90 -5.10 2.96
C GLY A 102 19.41 -4.80 4.38
N ASN A 103 20.71 -4.52 4.50
CA ASN A 103 21.35 -4.21 5.78
C ASN A 103 20.97 -2.83 6.36
N ALA A 104 20.30 -1.98 5.58
CA ALA A 104 19.77 -0.69 6.08
C ALA A 104 18.74 -0.91 7.19
N GLY A 105 17.99 -2.00 7.09
CA GLY A 105 16.77 -2.20 7.87
C GLY A 105 15.65 -1.23 7.47
N LEU A 106 14.52 -1.38 8.14
CA LEU A 106 13.42 -0.42 8.08
C LEU A 106 13.66 0.72 9.09
N PRO A 107 13.07 1.91 8.89
CA PRO A 107 13.02 2.97 9.89
C PRO A 107 12.61 2.46 11.27
N LYS A 108 13.12 3.10 12.31
CA LYS A 108 12.70 2.82 13.68
C LYS A 108 11.23 3.23 13.85
N GLU A 109 10.47 2.40 14.56
CA GLU A 109 9.10 2.74 14.94
C GLU A 109 9.11 3.99 15.85
N ASP A 110 8.32 4.99 15.48
CA ASP A 110 7.98 6.10 16.36
C ASP A 110 6.92 5.60 17.36
N THR A 111 7.18 5.81 18.65
CA THR A 111 6.30 5.38 19.75
C THR A 111 5.04 6.23 19.86
N ASP A 112 5.01 7.38 19.19
CA ASP A 112 3.88 8.32 19.27
C ASP A 112 2.73 7.94 18.32
N PHE A 113 2.92 6.93 17.46
CA PHE A 113 1.94 6.52 16.45
C PHE A 113 1.05 5.37 16.94
N ASN A 114 -0.09 5.68 17.56
CA ASN A 114 -0.98 4.67 18.14
C ASN A 114 -2.13 4.21 17.24
N ASN A 115 -2.69 5.07 16.38
CA ASN A 115 -3.86 4.72 15.55
C ASN A 115 -3.68 5.19 14.10
N LEU A 116 -3.69 4.23 13.16
CA LEU A 116 -3.50 4.47 11.73
C LEU A 116 -4.66 5.26 11.11
N ASP A 117 -5.89 4.87 11.43
CA ASP A 117 -7.10 5.47 10.86
C ASP A 117 -7.27 6.93 11.30
N GLU A 118 -6.99 7.22 12.57
CA GLU A 118 -7.01 8.59 13.09
C GLU A 118 -5.98 9.47 12.37
N TYR A 119 -4.79 8.95 12.12
CA TYR A 119 -3.75 9.69 11.42
C TYR A 119 -4.11 9.97 9.97
N PHE A 120 -4.63 8.96 9.23
CA PHE A 120 -5.14 9.17 7.88
C PHE A 120 -6.30 10.16 7.83
N GLY A 121 -7.22 10.11 8.79
CA GLY A 121 -8.30 11.09 8.92
C GLY A 121 -7.74 12.52 9.07
N SER A 122 -6.79 12.70 9.99
CA SER A 122 -6.16 14.02 10.20
C SER A 122 -5.43 14.52 8.95
N LEU A 123 -4.78 13.64 8.19
CA LEU A 123 -4.09 13.99 6.94
C LEU A 123 -5.06 14.45 5.85
N LEU A 124 -6.21 13.76 5.73
CA LEU A 124 -7.25 14.13 4.77
C LEU A 124 -7.86 15.48 5.12
N ASP A 125 -8.21 15.70 6.39
CA ASP A 125 -8.71 16.98 6.88
C ASP A 125 -7.70 18.11 6.60
N LEU A 126 -6.42 17.87 6.84
CA LEU A 126 -5.35 18.83 6.59
C LEU A 126 -5.21 19.12 5.08
N ALA A 127 -5.28 18.10 4.23
CA ALA A 127 -5.22 18.25 2.78
C ALA A 127 -6.41 19.06 2.24
N GLU A 128 -7.62 18.82 2.72
CA GLU A 128 -8.82 19.58 2.34
C GLU A 128 -8.75 21.03 2.82
N ASN A 129 -8.26 21.25 4.05
CA ASN A 129 -8.06 22.59 4.60
C ASN A 129 -6.97 23.36 3.85
N ILE A 130 -5.88 22.72 3.42
CA ILE A 130 -4.87 23.38 2.57
C ILE A 130 -5.44 23.70 1.19
N ALA A 131 -6.17 22.77 0.58
CA ALA A 131 -6.73 22.95 -0.76
C ALA A 131 -7.80 24.05 -0.80
N SER A 132 -8.51 24.27 0.30
CA SER A 132 -9.55 25.30 0.41
C SER A 132 -9.00 26.68 0.76
N LYS A 133 -7.79 26.78 1.34
CA LYS A 133 -7.16 28.06 1.69
C LYS A 133 -6.84 28.88 0.45
N GLN A 134 -7.32 30.12 0.42
CA GLN A 134 -6.93 31.07 -0.61
C GLN A 134 -5.59 31.73 -0.29
N PHE A 135 -4.84 32.13 -1.32
CA PHE A 135 -3.55 32.81 -1.16
C PHE A 135 -3.59 33.99 -0.17
N LYS A 136 -4.70 34.73 -0.11
CA LYS A 136 -4.89 35.84 0.84
C LYS A 136 -4.92 35.41 2.30
N GLU A 137 -5.50 34.25 2.60
CA GLU A 137 -5.56 33.69 3.95
C GLU A 137 -4.19 33.19 4.39
N CYS A 138 -3.45 32.52 3.49
CA CYS A 138 -2.07 32.10 3.76
C CYS A 138 -1.14 33.31 4.06
N VAL A 139 -1.29 34.42 3.34
CA VAL A 139 -0.51 35.65 3.59
C VAL A 139 -0.89 36.30 4.92
N ALA A 140 -2.16 36.20 5.34
CA ALA A 140 -2.61 36.72 6.63
C ALA A 140 -2.09 35.88 7.80
N GLU A 141 -2.12 34.55 7.69
CA GLU A 141 -1.54 33.62 8.67
C GLU A 141 -0.03 33.85 8.83
N TRP A 142 0.70 33.96 7.72
CA TRP A 142 2.15 34.21 7.75
C TRP A 142 2.50 35.53 8.46
N LYS A 143 1.77 36.61 8.19
CA LYS A 143 1.96 37.90 8.90
C LYS A 143 1.65 37.80 10.40
N ALA A 144 0.65 36.98 10.77
CA ALA A 144 0.29 36.76 12.16
C ALA A 144 1.33 35.91 12.91
N GLU A 145 1.99 34.97 12.22
CA GLU A 145 3.12 34.20 12.77
C GLU A 145 4.37 35.06 12.96
N ASP A 146 4.74 35.90 11.98
CA ASP A 146 5.87 36.83 12.11
C ASP A 146 5.72 37.77 13.31
N SER A 147 4.49 38.20 13.59
CA SER A 147 4.17 39.09 14.71
C SER A 147 4.41 38.43 16.09
N LYS A 148 4.26 37.09 16.18
CA LYS A 148 4.48 36.31 17.41
C LYS A 148 5.96 36.00 17.69
N ILE A 149 6.83 36.16 16.70
CA ILE A 149 8.28 35.93 16.83
C ILE A 149 8.99 37.20 17.32
N THR A 150 8.35 38.36 17.20
CA THR A 150 8.86 39.68 17.62
C THR A 150 8.48 40.13 19.03
N GLU A 151 7.75 39.31 19.80
CA GLU A 151 7.54 39.47 21.25
C GLU A 151 8.43 38.50 22.05
#